data_AF-A0A257QU83-F1
#
_entry.id   AF-A0A257QU83-F1
#
_cell.length_a   1.000
_cell.length_b   1.000
_cell.length_c   1.000
_cell.angle_alpha   90.00
_cell.angle_beta   90.00
_cell.angle_gamma   90.00
#
_symmetry.space_group_name_H-M   'P 1'
#
loop_
_entity.id
_entity.type
_entity.pdbx_description
1 polymer ?
#
loop_
_entity_poly.entity_id
_entity_poly.type
_entity_poly.pdbx_seq_one_letter_code
_entity_poly.pdbx_strand_id
1 'polypeptide(L)'
;MSGTIGNPTMPLQTVLPAYLYEQYSADDNISAFFTSYTELAQGYLEWFNQTPLAVYTSNGISGSLLDWTATGIYGISRPVLSSLQTMFVAGVNAYAVNTVAVNGNVFYQSGSATLADDDIYKRVLTWWLYRGDGKQLSSEWIRRRVARALFGANGADVSYDDFAQVSVVSQNINAPAAPVLSSVSGGTLAGTTYYARVTYVTPVGETNAGAEASFAVAANNLLNVTSPPQVNAAYGWNVYVSTATGTETKQNATPIALGAAWTEPTSGLISGAALPASNTSVPDHNFVITIPPSTAASYFSQAVSSGVLNFPFTDTISVVIT
;
A
#
# COMPACT_ATOMS: atom_id res chain seq x y z
N MET A 1 -59.85 -20.88 -6.73
CA MET A 1 -58.54 -20.49 -6.16
C MET A 1 -57.60 -20.25 -7.33
N SER A 2 -57.35 -18.99 -7.69
CA SER A 2 -56.36 -18.63 -8.71
C SER A 2 -55.29 -17.80 -8.04
N GLY A 3 -54.30 -18.48 -7.45
CA GLY A 3 -53.08 -17.81 -6.99
C GLY A 3 -52.20 -17.58 -8.22
N THR A 4 -52.17 -16.36 -8.72
CA THR A 4 -51.25 -15.98 -9.79
C THR A 4 -49.83 -16.18 -9.27
N ILE A 5 -49.10 -17.16 -9.82
CA ILE A 5 -47.67 -17.32 -9.54
C ILE A 5 -46.99 -16.08 -10.13
N GLY A 6 -46.44 -15.25 -9.25
CA GLY A 6 -45.75 -14.03 -9.62
C GLY A 6 -44.58 -14.29 -10.57
N ASN A 7 -44.28 -13.27 -11.38
CA ASN A 7 -43.20 -13.22 -12.37
C ASN A 7 -41.88 -13.82 -11.80
N PRO A 8 -41.25 -14.82 -12.45
CA PRO A 8 -40.07 -15.53 -11.90
C PRO A 8 -38.79 -14.69 -11.80
N THR A 9 -38.87 -13.40 -12.12
CA THR A 9 -37.73 -12.46 -12.09
C THR A 9 -37.57 -11.75 -10.74
N MET A 10 -38.49 -11.94 -9.79
CA MET A 10 -38.39 -11.34 -8.45
C MET A 10 -38.35 -12.42 -7.37
N PRO A 11 -37.62 -12.21 -6.26
CA PRO A 11 -37.65 -13.14 -5.14
C PRO A 11 -39.08 -13.25 -4.57
N LEU A 12 -39.39 -14.38 -3.93
CA LEU A 12 -40.70 -14.62 -3.34
C LEU A 12 -41.05 -13.47 -2.37
N GLN A 13 -42.19 -12.82 -2.59
CA GLN A 13 -42.61 -11.65 -1.79
C GLN A 13 -43.56 -12.03 -0.64
N THR A 14 -44.32 -13.10 -0.82
CA THR A 14 -45.30 -13.57 0.16
C THR A 14 -45.12 -15.06 0.42
N VAL A 15 -45.21 -15.46 1.68
CA VAL A 15 -45.21 -16.88 2.05
C VAL A 15 -46.52 -17.55 1.65
N LEU A 16 -46.48 -18.87 1.48
CA LEU A 16 -47.72 -19.65 1.43
C LEU A 16 -48.34 -19.63 2.84
N PRO A 17 -49.56 -19.10 3.03
CA PRO A 17 -50.19 -19.05 4.33
C PRO A 17 -50.39 -20.46 4.91
N ALA A 18 -50.35 -20.56 6.24
CA ALA A 18 -50.81 -21.78 6.89
C ALA A 18 -52.35 -21.80 6.84
N TYR A 19 -52.93 -22.90 6.34
CA TYR A 19 -54.37 -23.05 6.20
C TYR A 19 -54.96 -23.94 7.27
N LEU A 20 -56.10 -23.52 7.80
CA LEU A 20 -56.89 -24.30 8.75
C LEU A 20 -57.84 -25.25 8.01
N TYR A 21 -58.14 -26.40 8.62
CA TYR A 21 -59.30 -27.18 8.19
C TYR A 21 -60.60 -26.49 8.64
N GLU A 22 -61.63 -26.53 7.78
CA GLU A 22 -62.93 -25.89 8.00
C GLU A 22 -63.56 -26.26 9.37
N GLN A 23 -63.32 -27.48 9.84
CA GLN A 23 -63.85 -27.98 11.12
C GLN A 23 -63.38 -27.18 12.35
N TYR A 24 -62.25 -26.47 12.24
CA TYR A 24 -61.66 -25.69 13.34
C TYR A 24 -61.79 -24.18 13.12
N SER A 25 -62.45 -23.73 12.04
CA SER A 25 -62.49 -22.31 11.66
C SER A 25 -63.23 -21.42 12.67
N ALA A 26 -64.06 -22.02 13.52
CA ALA A 26 -64.79 -21.34 14.59
C ALA A 26 -64.01 -21.24 15.92
N ASP A 27 -62.79 -21.80 16.02
CA ASP A 27 -61.95 -21.66 17.21
C ASP A 27 -60.99 -20.48 17.06
N ASP A 28 -61.24 -19.43 17.83
CA ASP A 28 -60.46 -18.18 17.82
C ASP A 28 -58.99 -18.41 18.23
N ASN A 29 -58.70 -19.36 19.12
CA ASN A 29 -57.32 -19.61 19.55
C ASN A 29 -56.51 -20.33 18.48
N ILE A 30 -57.14 -21.30 17.80
CA ILE A 30 -56.49 -22.06 16.73
C ILE A 30 -56.27 -21.17 15.51
N SER A 31 -57.27 -20.36 15.13
CA SER A 31 -57.09 -19.39 14.03
C SER A 31 -56.01 -18.36 14.33
N ALA A 32 -55.94 -17.83 15.56
CA ALA A 32 -54.89 -16.90 15.98
C ALA A 32 -53.48 -17.53 15.89
N PHE A 33 -53.34 -18.81 16.25
CA PHE A 33 -52.06 -19.52 16.09
C PHE A 33 -51.60 -19.57 14.62
N PHE A 34 -52.47 -19.95 13.69
CA PHE A 34 -52.14 -20.02 12.27
C PHE A 34 -51.80 -18.65 11.66
N THR A 35 -52.51 -17.60 12.08
CA THR A 35 -52.17 -16.22 11.73
C THR A 35 -50.78 -15.84 12.23
N SER A 36 -50.48 -16.07 13.52
CA SER A 36 -49.18 -15.75 14.10
C SER A 36 -48.02 -16.51 13.43
N TYR A 37 -48.25 -17.76 13.05
CA TYR A 37 -47.27 -18.55 12.31
C TYR A 37 -47.02 -17.97 10.91
N THR A 38 -48.08 -17.57 10.21
CA THR A 38 -47.97 -16.97 8.88
C THR A 38 -47.25 -15.63 8.93
N GLU A 39 -47.53 -14.79 9.94
CA GLU A 39 -46.83 -13.52 10.16
C GLU A 39 -45.35 -13.73 10.46
N LEU A 40 -45.00 -14.71 11.31
CA LEU A 40 -43.62 -15.05 11.62
C LEU A 40 -42.86 -15.59 10.39
N ALA A 41 -43.50 -16.44 9.59
CA ALA A 41 -42.92 -16.94 8.34
C ALA A 41 -42.69 -15.79 7.34
N GLN A 42 -43.65 -14.88 7.23
CA GLN A 42 -43.55 -13.68 6.40
C GLN A 42 -42.38 -12.79 6.85
N GLY A 43 -42.21 -12.59 8.16
CA GLY A 43 -41.07 -11.85 8.71
C GLY A 43 -39.70 -12.45 8.36
N TYR A 44 -39.57 -13.79 8.36
CA TYR A 44 -38.33 -14.44 7.92
C TYR A 44 -38.07 -14.26 6.42
N LEU A 45 -39.10 -14.33 5.59
CA LEU A 45 -38.97 -14.09 4.16
C LEU A 45 -38.55 -12.65 3.86
N GLU A 46 -39.14 -11.68 4.56
CA GLU A 46 -38.78 -10.27 4.46
C GLU A 46 -37.33 -10.03 4.88
N TRP A 47 -36.91 -10.59 6.01
CA TRP A 47 -35.51 -10.52 6.45
C TRP A 47 -34.55 -11.10 5.42
N PHE A 48 -34.88 -12.26 4.84
CA PHE A 48 -34.04 -12.92 3.82
C PHE A 48 -33.92 -12.06 2.55
N ASN A 49 -35.03 -11.48 2.11
CA ASN A 49 -35.06 -10.59 0.93
C ASN A 49 -34.27 -9.29 1.17
N GLN A 50 -34.25 -8.79 2.40
CA GLN A 50 -33.51 -7.57 2.78
C GLN A 50 -32.04 -7.83 3.13
N THR A 51 -31.64 -9.08 3.35
CA THR A 51 -30.29 -9.45 3.81
C THR A 51 -29.58 -10.37 2.82
N PRO A 52 -29.24 -9.87 1.61
CA PRO A 52 -28.45 -10.64 0.66
C PRO A 52 -27.02 -10.84 1.21
N LEU A 53 -26.74 -12.05 1.72
CA LEU A 53 -25.48 -12.37 2.41
C LEU A 53 -24.22 -12.10 1.56
N ALA A 54 -24.32 -12.21 0.23
CA ALA A 54 -23.22 -11.90 -0.68
C ALA A 54 -22.99 -10.39 -0.92
N VAL A 55 -23.73 -9.51 -0.26
CA VAL A 55 -23.57 -8.05 -0.40
C VAL A 55 -23.23 -7.48 0.98
N TYR A 56 -21.99 -7.72 1.41
CA TYR A 56 -21.47 -7.31 2.72
C TYR A 56 -21.53 -5.79 2.98
N THR A 57 -21.67 -4.97 1.94
CA THR A 57 -21.86 -3.52 2.06
C THR A 57 -23.26 -3.12 2.52
N SER A 58 -24.22 -4.05 2.54
CA SER A 58 -25.58 -3.79 3.05
C SER A 58 -25.55 -3.37 4.53
N ASN A 59 -26.41 -2.42 4.90
CA ASN A 59 -26.56 -1.99 6.29
C ASN A 59 -27.11 -3.10 7.21
N GLY A 60 -27.85 -4.07 6.66
CA GLY A 60 -28.40 -5.21 7.41
C GLY A 60 -27.36 -6.25 7.83
N ILE A 61 -26.12 -6.17 7.29
CA ILE A 61 -25.03 -7.09 7.62
C ILE A 61 -24.03 -6.34 8.52
N SER A 62 -24.09 -6.62 9.82
CA SER A 62 -23.29 -5.94 10.86
C SER A 62 -22.93 -6.89 12.01
N GLY A 63 -21.99 -6.48 12.85
CA GLY A 63 -21.51 -7.22 14.01
C GLY A 63 -21.09 -8.65 13.67
N SER A 64 -21.55 -9.61 14.48
CA SER A 64 -21.23 -11.03 14.29
C SER A 64 -21.77 -11.61 12.98
N LEU A 65 -22.86 -11.05 12.42
CA LEU A 65 -23.35 -11.47 11.11
C LEU A 65 -22.35 -11.07 10.02
N LEU A 66 -21.81 -9.86 10.08
CA LEU A 66 -20.75 -9.42 9.17
C LEU A 66 -19.51 -10.31 9.30
N ASP A 67 -19.07 -10.64 10.51
CA ASP A 67 -17.90 -11.50 10.73
C ASP A 67 -18.10 -12.91 10.14
N TRP A 68 -19.29 -13.48 10.37
CA TRP A 68 -19.66 -14.79 9.85
C TRP A 68 -19.74 -14.76 8.32
N THR A 69 -20.39 -13.74 7.74
CA THR A 69 -20.53 -13.59 6.29
C THR A 69 -19.18 -13.36 5.62
N ALA A 70 -18.36 -12.45 6.15
CA ALA A 70 -17.07 -12.08 5.58
C ALA A 70 -16.06 -13.22 5.64
N THR A 71 -16.00 -13.92 6.79
CA THR A 71 -15.11 -15.08 6.94
C THR A 71 -15.65 -16.30 6.20
N GLY A 72 -16.95 -16.55 6.27
CA GLY A 72 -17.58 -17.75 5.69
C GLY A 72 -17.67 -17.72 4.16
N ILE A 73 -18.02 -16.58 3.57
CA ILE A 73 -18.18 -16.46 2.11
C ILE A 73 -16.87 -16.05 1.43
N TYR A 74 -16.12 -15.11 2.03
CA TYR A 74 -14.95 -14.51 1.39
C TYR A 74 -13.61 -14.95 1.98
N GLY A 75 -13.61 -15.63 3.13
CA GLY A 75 -12.37 -16.06 3.80
C GLY A 75 -11.55 -14.91 4.39
N ILE A 76 -12.14 -13.72 4.53
CA ILE A 76 -11.43 -12.52 5.02
C ILE A 76 -11.92 -12.23 6.43
N SER A 77 -11.05 -12.39 7.43
CA SER A 77 -11.36 -12.09 8.84
C SER A 77 -11.16 -10.60 9.17
N ARG A 78 -11.83 -10.15 10.24
CA ARG A 78 -11.74 -8.78 10.72
C ARG A 78 -10.30 -8.45 11.17
N PRO A 79 -9.69 -7.38 10.64
CA PRO A 79 -8.34 -7.03 11.05
C PRO A 79 -8.33 -6.42 12.46
N VAL A 80 -7.23 -6.65 13.16
CA VAL A 80 -6.91 -5.98 14.42
C VAL A 80 -6.01 -4.80 14.10
N LEU A 81 -6.33 -3.65 14.69
CA LEU A 81 -5.66 -2.40 14.39
C LEU A 81 -5.18 -1.77 15.68
N SER A 82 -3.98 -1.20 15.65
CA SER A 82 -3.40 -0.54 16.80
C SER A 82 -3.54 0.96 16.63
N SER A 83 -4.15 1.65 17.59
CA SER A 83 -4.24 3.11 17.66
C SER A 83 -2.90 3.81 17.95
N LEU A 84 -1.79 3.25 17.44
CA LEU A 84 -0.43 3.76 17.63
C LEU A 84 -0.35 5.21 17.14
N GLN A 85 -0.42 6.14 18.09
CA GLN A 85 -0.04 7.54 17.90
C GLN A 85 1.15 7.83 18.79
N THR A 86 2.27 8.21 18.18
CA THR A 86 3.42 8.74 18.91
C THR A 86 3.18 10.24 19.12
N MET A 87 2.78 10.65 20.33
CA MET A 87 2.61 12.07 20.64
C MET A 87 3.83 12.62 21.38
N PHE A 88 4.39 13.73 20.89
CA PHE A 88 5.40 14.51 21.59
C PHE A 88 4.68 15.59 22.41
N VAL A 89 4.35 15.31 23.67
CA VAL A 89 3.80 16.33 24.58
C VAL A 89 4.78 16.54 25.72
N ALA A 90 5.54 17.62 25.65
CA ALA A 90 6.25 18.16 26.80
C ALA A 90 6.13 19.69 26.78
N GLY A 91 5.25 20.23 27.61
CA GLY A 91 5.25 21.64 27.99
C GLY A 91 6.27 21.91 29.10
N VAL A 92 6.58 23.19 29.34
CA VAL A 92 7.44 23.62 30.46
C VAL A 92 6.83 23.13 31.78
N ASN A 93 7.61 22.45 32.63
CA ASN A 93 7.20 21.82 33.90
C ASN A 93 6.29 20.57 33.81
N ALA A 94 6.22 19.87 32.67
CA ALA A 94 5.42 18.64 32.55
C ALA A 94 5.91 17.44 33.39
N TYR A 95 7.16 17.45 33.85
CA TYR A 95 7.75 16.39 34.69
C TYR A 95 8.51 16.99 35.87
N ALA A 96 8.57 16.24 36.97
CA ALA A 96 9.39 16.61 38.12
C ALA A 96 10.89 16.61 37.75
N VAL A 97 11.68 17.38 38.50
CA VAL A 97 13.13 17.45 38.32
C VAL A 97 13.74 16.04 38.48
N ASN A 98 14.64 15.66 37.57
CA ASN A 98 15.31 14.34 37.49
C ASN A 98 14.45 13.12 37.11
N THR A 99 13.23 13.29 36.60
CA THR A 99 12.43 12.13 36.12
C THR A 99 12.78 11.67 34.69
N VAL A 100 13.45 12.52 33.91
CA VAL A 100 13.88 12.24 32.53
C VAL A 100 15.37 12.51 32.43
N ALA A 101 16.13 11.61 31.79
CA ALA A 101 17.57 11.78 31.61
C ALA A 101 17.89 13.08 30.84
N VAL A 102 19.06 13.68 31.08
CA VAL A 102 19.54 14.83 30.28
C VAL A 102 19.65 14.38 28.82
N ASN A 103 18.96 15.06 27.90
CA ASN A 103 18.74 14.68 26.49
C ASN A 103 17.94 13.38 26.27
N GLY A 104 17.21 12.91 27.29
CA GLY A 104 16.29 11.78 27.17
C GLY A 104 14.93 12.21 26.60
N ASN A 105 14.42 11.45 25.64
CA ASN A 105 13.08 11.66 25.09
C ASN A 105 12.10 10.74 25.84
N VAL A 106 10.97 11.28 26.29
CA VAL A 106 9.86 10.47 26.82
C VAL A 106 8.87 10.23 25.69
N PHE A 107 8.64 8.95 25.37
CA PHE A 107 7.63 8.54 24.41
C PHE A 107 6.42 7.98 25.18
N TYR A 108 5.25 8.57 24.98
CA TYR A 108 4.00 7.91 25.36
C TYR A 108 3.55 7.04 24.17
N GLN A 109 3.62 5.74 24.34
CA GLN A 109 3.07 4.77 23.40
C GLN A 109 1.70 4.32 23.94
N SER A 110 0.62 4.95 23.49
CA SER A 110 -0.73 4.41 23.69
C SER A 110 -1.15 3.66 22.44
N GLY A 111 -1.35 2.36 22.56
CA GLY A 111 -1.96 1.56 21.51
C GLY A 111 -2.64 0.36 22.14
N SER A 112 -3.96 0.43 22.30
CA SER A 112 -4.75 -0.78 22.50
C SER A 112 -5.03 -1.35 21.11
N ALA A 113 -4.61 -2.59 20.87
CA ALA A 113 -5.01 -3.31 19.68
C ALA A 113 -6.51 -3.60 19.79
N THR A 114 -7.33 -2.92 18.99
CA THR A 114 -8.78 -3.12 18.95
C THR A 114 -9.18 -3.70 17.61
N LEU A 115 -10.24 -4.52 17.61
CA LEU A 115 -10.84 -4.97 16.37
C LEU A 115 -11.31 -3.74 15.57
N ALA A 116 -11.18 -3.79 14.24
CA ALA A 116 -11.78 -2.81 13.36
C ALA A 116 -13.29 -2.69 13.63
N ASP A 117 -13.86 -1.50 13.56
CA ASP A 117 -15.31 -1.38 13.54
C ASP A 117 -15.91 -1.93 12.23
N ASP A 118 -17.24 -2.03 12.16
CA ASP A 118 -17.92 -2.60 10.98
C ASP A 118 -17.70 -1.77 9.72
N ASP A 119 -17.61 -0.44 9.84
CA ASP A 119 -17.40 0.46 8.71
C ASP A 119 -16.01 0.22 8.10
N ILE A 120 -14.98 0.23 8.93
CA ILE A 120 -13.60 -0.05 8.57
C ILE A 120 -13.47 -1.48 8.01
N TYR A 121 -14.10 -2.48 8.63
CA TYR A 121 -14.04 -3.84 8.14
C TYR A 121 -14.66 -3.97 6.74
N LYS A 122 -15.82 -3.34 6.49
CA LYS A 122 -16.42 -3.32 5.15
C LYS A 122 -15.54 -2.60 4.13
N ARG A 123 -14.86 -1.52 4.50
CA ARG A 123 -13.89 -0.84 3.62
C ARG A 123 -12.70 -1.74 3.26
N VAL A 124 -12.21 -2.55 4.20
CA VAL A 124 -11.19 -3.57 3.94
C VAL A 124 -11.70 -4.64 2.98
N LEU A 125 -12.91 -5.14 3.20
CA LEU A 125 -13.53 -6.10 2.28
C LEU A 125 -13.65 -5.50 0.87
N THR A 126 -14.10 -4.24 0.75
CA THR A 126 -14.14 -3.50 -0.51
C THR A 126 -12.75 -3.33 -1.11
N TRP A 127 -11.71 -3.08 -0.31
CA TRP A 127 -10.34 -3.02 -0.79
C TRP A 127 -9.92 -4.29 -1.53
N TRP A 128 -10.31 -5.46 -1.04
CA TRP A 128 -9.93 -6.74 -1.65
C TRP A 128 -10.85 -7.17 -2.78
N LEU A 129 -12.15 -6.96 -2.61
CA LEU A 129 -13.17 -7.57 -3.46
C LEU A 129 -13.67 -6.65 -4.57
N TYR A 130 -13.45 -5.33 -4.48
CA TYR A 130 -13.97 -4.38 -5.46
C TYR A 130 -13.25 -4.51 -6.82
N ARG A 131 -14.06 -4.67 -7.88
CA ARG A 131 -13.61 -4.90 -9.26
C ARG A 131 -13.90 -3.74 -10.22
N GLY A 132 -14.60 -2.70 -9.77
CA GLY A 132 -15.05 -1.59 -10.63
C GLY A 132 -13.93 -0.71 -11.20
N ASP A 133 -12.71 -0.76 -10.65
CA ASP A 133 -11.59 0.05 -11.15
C ASP A 133 -10.94 -0.49 -12.44
N GLY A 134 -11.34 -1.68 -12.87
CA GLY A 134 -10.65 -2.41 -13.93
C GLY A 134 -9.39 -3.13 -13.43
N LYS A 135 -8.66 -3.73 -14.38
CA LYS A 135 -7.54 -4.64 -14.12
C LYS A 135 -6.15 -4.01 -14.35
N GLN A 136 -6.09 -2.81 -14.92
CA GLN A 136 -4.84 -2.13 -15.27
C GLN A 136 -4.43 -1.17 -14.15
N LEU A 137 -3.22 -1.37 -13.61
CA LEU A 137 -2.67 -0.47 -12.61
C LEU A 137 -2.30 0.87 -13.25
N SER A 138 -2.78 1.96 -12.66
CA SER A 138 -2.43 3.34 -13.01
C SER A 138 -2.49 4.21 -11.75
N SER A 139 -1.94 5.42 -11.79
CA SER A 139 -2.08 6.37 -10.67
C SER A 139 -3.55 6.67 -10.36
N GLU A 140 -4.41 6.75 -11.38
CA GLU A 140 -5.86 6.90 -11.21
C GLU A 140 -6.52 5.68 -10.56
N TRP A 141 -6.06 4.47 -10.90
CA TRP A 141 -6.53 3.24 -10.26
C TRP A 141 -6.22 3.25 -8.75
N ILE A 142 -4.98 3.62 -8.39
CA ILE A 142 -4.55 3.74 -6.98
C ILE A 142 -5.39 4.81 -6.28
N ARG A 143 -5.52 5.99 -6.91
CA ARG A 143 -6.28 7.12 -6.38
C ARG A 143 -7.72 6.73 -6.04
N ARG A 144 -8.42 6.07 -6.96
CA ARG A 144 -9.82 5.62 -6.75
C ARG A 144 -9.94 4.62 -5.61
N ARG A 145 -9.01 3.67 -5.53
CA ARG A 145 -9.02 2.64 -4.49
C ARG A 145 -8.74 3.20 -3.11
N VAL A 146 -7.75 4.09 -3.00
CA VAL A 146 -7.45 4.82 -1.76
C VAL A 146 -8.64 5.69 -1.36
N ALA A 147 -9.22 6.46 -2.28
CA ALA A 147 -10.38 7.30 -1.99
C ALA A 147 -11.56 6.48 -1.43
N ARG A 148 -11.87 5.30 -1.97
CA ARG A 148 -12.89 4.43 -1.37
C ARG A 148 -12.54 3.94 0.02
N ALA A 149 -11.29 3.60 0.28
CA ALA A 149 -10.87 3.24 1.63
C ALA A 149 -11.08 4.41 2.62
N LEU A 150 -10.88 5.65 2.17
CA LEU A 150 -10.99 6.85 3.00
C LEU A 150 -12.41 7.40 3.15
N PHE A 151 -13.20 7.42 2.09
CA PHE A 151 -14.50 8.11 2.03
C PHE A 151 -15.68 7.16 1.81
N GLY A 152 -15.44 5.92 1.38
CA GLY A 152 -16.48 4.92 1.08
C GLY A 152 -17.09 4.33 2.33
N ALA A 153 -18.04 5.03 2.94
CA ALA A 153 -18.78 4.55 4.11
C ALA A 153 -19.39 3.16 3.86
N ASN A 154 -19.22 2.24 4.81
CA ASN A 154 -19.60 0.83 4.73
C ASN A 154 -19.07 0.12 3.48
N GLY A 155 -17.94 0.57 2.93
CA GLY A 155 -17.37 0.02 1.71
C GLY A 155 -18.12 0.41 0.44
N ALA A 156 -18.96 1.46 0.49
CA ALA A 156 -19.65 2.01 -0.66
C ALA A 156 -18.68 2.64 -1.68
N ASP A 157 -19.19 2.85 -2.89
CA ASP A 157 -18.46 3.62 -3.90
C ASP A 157 -18.45 5.12 -3.53
N VAL A 158 -17.52 5.87 -4.12
CA VAL A 158 -17.31 7.29 -3.81
C VAL A 158 -17.46 8.15 -5.06
N SER A 159 -17.63 9.45 -4.85
CA SER A 159 -17.82 10.42 -5.92
C SER A 159 -16.51 10.88 -6.55
N TYR A 160 -16.60 11.64 -7.64
CA TYR A 160 -15.41 12.23 -8.27
C TYR A 160 -14.68 13.21 -7.34
N ASP A 161 -15.42 13.96 -6.54
CA ASP A 161 -14.85 14.96 -5.62
C ASP A 161 -13.99 14.30 -4.53
N ASP A 162 -14.37 13.09 -4.10
CA ASP A 162 -13.59 12.29 -3.16
C ASP A 162 -12.25 11.82 -3.76
N PHE A 163 -12.23 11.49 -5.06
CA PHE A 163 -10.99 11.14 -5.76
C PHE A 163 -10.02 12.32 -5.80
N ALA A 164 -10.53 13.53 -6.03
CA ALA A 164 -9.72 14.73 -6.16
C ALA A 164 -8.96 15.10 -4.87
N GLN A 165 -9.42 14.61 -3.72
CA GLN A 165 -8.74 14.82 -2.42
C GLN A 165 -7.52 13.91 -2.23
N VAL A 166 -7.34 12.89 -3.06
CA VAL A 166 -6.22 11.95 -2.98
C VAL A 166 -5.21 12.23 -4.08
N SER A 167 -3.96 12.54 -3.70
CA SER A 167 -2.87 12.67 -4.66
C SER A 167 -2.03 11.40 -4.69
N VAL A 168 -1.67 10.96 -5.90
CA VAL A 168 -0.78 9.81 -6.11
C VAL A 168 0.28 10.25 -7.12
N VAL A 169 1.53 10.20 -6.69
CA VAL A 169 2.67 10.61 -7.51
C VAL A 169 3.70 9.49 -7.49
N SER A 170 4.25 9.15 -8.65
CA SER A 170 5.39 8.23 -8.74
C SER A 170 6.65 8.92 -8.22
N GLN A 171 7.45 8.19 -7.43
CA GLN A 171 8.65 8.75 -6.83
C GLN A 171 9.91 8.15 -7.46
N ASN A 172 10.79 9.01 -7.94
CA ASN A 172 12.12 8.62 -8.42
C ASN A 172 12.94 7.96 -7.31
N ILE A 173 13.84 7.06 -7.69
CA ILE A 173 14.84 6.54 -6.74
C ILE A 173 15.85 7.66 -6.44
N ASN A 174 16.20 7.81 -5.17
CA ASN A 174 17.23 8.75 -4.76
C ASN A 174 18.59 8.36 -5.37
N ALA A 175 19.42 9.37 -5.66
CA ALA A 175 20.79 9.13 -6.09
C ALA A 175 21.54 8.29 -5.03
N PRO A 176 22.43 7.38 -5.45
CA PRO A 176 23.27 6.62 -4.52
C PRO A 176 24.19 7.55 -3.72
N ALA A 177 24.66 7.05 -2.58
CA ALA A 177 25.73 7.70 -1.82
C ALA A 177 27.05 7.74 -2.63
N ALA A 178 28.01 8.55 -2.16
CA ALA A 178 29.35 8.57 -2.76
C ALA A 178 29.95 7.16 -2.79
N PRO A 179 30.59 6.75 -3.91
CA PRO A 179 31.11 5.40 -4.04
C PRO A 179 32.31 5.16 -3.11
N VAL A 180 32.45 3.91 -2.66
CA VAL A 180 33.63 3.48 -1.89
C VAL A 180 34.70 3.01 -2.88
N LEU A 181 35.85 3.68 -2.83
CA LEU A 181 36.97 3.48 -3.76
C LEU A 181 38.11 2.70 -3.10
N SER A 182 38.76 1.87 -3.89
CA SER A 182 39.93 1.06 -3.51
C SER A 182 40.81 0.82 -4.74
N SER A 183 41.91 0.09 -4.59
CA SER A 183 42.74 -0.32 -5.73
C SER A 183 43.14 -1.78 -5.65
N VAL A 184 43.31 -2.41 -6.81
CA VAL A 184 43.80 -3.79 -6.95
C VAL A 184 45.05 -3.78 -7.81
N SER A 185 46.05 -4.60 -7.47
CA SER A 185 47.26 -4.75 -8.30
C SER A 185 46.89 -5.20 -9.71
N GLY A 186 47.40 -4.51 -10.73
CA GLY A 186 47.13 -4.85 -12.12
C GLY A 186 47.59 -3.80 -13.14
N GLY A 187 47.91 -4.26 -14.34
CA GLY A 187 48.27 -3.41 -15.47
C GLY A 187 49.64 -2.72 -15.36
N THR A 188 49.86 -1.75 -16.25
CA THR A 188 51.10 -0.95 -16.34
C THR A 188 50.78 0.55 -16.34
N LEU A 189 49.66 0.94 -15.73
CA LEU A 189 49.20 2.33 -15.70
C LEU A 189 50.03 3.15 -14.69
N ALA A 190 50.21 4.43 -15.00
CA ALA A 190 50.88 5.37 -14.11
C ALA A 190 49.99 5.72 -12.90
N GLY A 191 50.61 6.09 -11.78
CA GLY A 191 49.87 6.53 -10.60
C GLY A 191 49.05 7.78 -10.93
N THR A 192 47.74 7.71 -10.67
CA THR A 192 46.76 8.73 -11.08
C THR A 192 45.69 8.90 -10.02
N THR A 193 45.24 10.13 -9.81
CA THR A 193 44.06 10.42 -8.97
C THR A 193 42.81 10.35 -9.84
N TYR A 194 41.88 9.50 -9.43
CA TYR A 194 40.60 9.33 -10.10
C TYR A 194 39.48 9.97 -9.28
N TYR A 195 38.47 10.46 -10.00
CA TYR A 195 37.22 10.97 -9.49
C TYR A 195 36.11 10.08 -10.02
N ALA A 196 35.28 9.55 -9.12
CA ALA A 196 34.26 8.58 -9.46
C ALA A 196 32.90 8.94 -8.86
N ARG A 197 31.86 8.66 -9.63
CA ARG A 197 30.45 8.76 -9.27
C ARG A 197 29.71 7.51 -9.74
N VAL A 198 28.58 7.24 -9.10
CA VAL A 198 27.74 6.09 -9.43
C VAL A 198 26.27 6.49 -9.53
N THR A 199 25.50 5.69 -10.25
CA THR A 199 24.06 5.84 -10.49
C THR A 199 23.39 4.48 -10.38
N TYR A 200 22.09 4.44 -10.03
CA TYR A 200 21.28 3.23 -10.17
C TYR A 200 20.59 3.21 -11.54
N VAL A 201 20.43 2.00 -12.07
CA VAL A 201 19.71 1.74 -13.32
C VAL A 201 18.45 0.95 -13.02
N THR A 202 17.32 1.44 -13.54
CA THR A 202 16.00 0.81 -13.49
C THR A 202 15.57 0.42 -14.91
N PRO A 203 14.51 -0.40 -15.08
CA PRO A 203 14.02 -0.76 -16.41
C PRO A 203 13.59 0.45 -17.28
N VAL A 204 13.23 1.56 -16.64
CA VAL A 204 12.71 2.78 -17.27
C VAL A 204 13.82 3.80 -17.53
N GLY A 205 14.84 3.88 -16.67
CA GLY A 205 15.86 4.90 -16.79
C GLY A 205 16.95 4.83 -15.72
N GLU A 206 17.58 5.96 -15.45
CA GLU A 206 18.76 6.07 -14.60
C GLU A 206 18.58 7.19 -13.57
N THR A 207 19.15 7.00 -12.38
CA THR A 207 19.12 8.05 -11.34
C THR A 207 20.07 9.19 -11.70
N ASN A 208 19.92 10.31 -11.00
CA ASN A 208 21.03 11.25 -10.90
C ASN A 208 22.25 10.57 -10.25
N ALA A 209 23.44 11.07 -10.58
CA ALA A 209 24.66 10.58 -9.98
C ALA A 209 24.77 10.99 -8.52
N GLY A 210 25.37 10.11 -7.72
CA GLY A 210 25.75 10.39 -6.35
C GLY A 210 26.82 11.48 -6.23
N ALA A 211 27.19 11.78 -4.98
CA ALA A 211 28.32 12.65 -4.70
C ALA A 211 29.64 12.05 -5.22
N GLU A 212 30.56 12.91 -5.64
CA GLU A 212 31.88 12.52 -6.13
C GLU A 212 32.75 11.99 -5.00
N ALA A 213 33.46 10.91 -5.27
CA ALA A 213 34.57 10.44 -4.44
C ALA A 213 35.86 10.49 -5.24
N SER A 214 36.99 10.77 -4.59
CA SER A 214 38.31 10.73 -5.23
C SER A 214 39.26 9.77 -4.53
N PHE A 215 40.15 9.17 -5.31
CA PHE A 215 41.14 8.21 -4.79
C PHE A 215 42.41 8.25 -5.63
N ALA A 216 43.56 8.32 -4.96
CA ALA A 216 44.88 8.24 -5.59
C ALA A 216 45.30 6.78 -5.74
N VAL A 217 45.38 6.30 -6.97
CA VAL A 217 45.82 4.94 -7.30
C VAL A 217 47.32 4.99 -7.61
N ALA A 218 48.10 4.11 -6.98
CA ALA A 218 49.53 3.99 -7.24
C ALA A 218 49.82 3.37 -8.62
N ALA A 219 51.03 3.53 -9.13
CA ALA A 219 51.43 2.91 -10.39
C ALA A 219 51.31 1.38 -10.34
N ASN A 220 50.92 0.76 -11.47
CA ASN A 220 50.66 -0.68 -11.61
C ASN A 220 49.50 -1.22 -10.74
N ASN A 221 48.62 -0.33 -10.27
CA ASN A 221 47.34 -0.67 -9.67
C ASN A 221 46.20 -0.10 -10.52
N LEU A 222 45.03 -0.72 -10.39
CA LEU A 222 43.78 -0.34 -11.07
C LEU A 222 42.78 0.16 -10.04
N LEU A 223 41.98 1.17 -10.40
CA LEU A 223 40.87 1.61 -9.56
C LEU A 223 39.83 0.49 -9.42
N ASN A 224 39.36 0.26 -8.19
CA ASN A 224 38.26 -0.65 -7.91
C ASN A 224 37.15 0.12 -7.17
N VAL A 225 35.96 0.11 -7.74
CA VAL A 225 34.77 0.81 -7.25
C VAL A 225 33.78 -0.23 -6.72
N THR A 226 33.45 -0.11 -5.44
CA THR A 226 32.48 -1.01 -4.81
C THR A 226 31.07 -0.71 -5.30
N SER A 227 30.28 -1.76 -5.49
CA SER A 227 28.87 -1.62 -5.85
C SER A 227 28.10 -0.81 -4.80
N PRO A 228 27.21 0.11 -5.20
CA PRO A 228 26.30 0.73 -4.26
C PRO A 228 25.35 -0.30 -3.63
N PRO A 229 24.79 -0.03 -2.43
CA PRO A 229 23.86 -0.94 -1.78
C PRO A 229 22.65 -1.28 -2.64
N GLN A 230 22.05 -2.44 -2.42
CA GLN A 230 20.82 -2.80 -3.13
C GLN A 230 19.67 -1.87 -2.71
N VAL A 231 18.97 -1.32 -3.72
CA VAL A 231 17.74 -0.55 -3.53
C VAL A 231 16.62 -1.19 -4.35
N ASN A 232 15.41 -1.08 -3.83
CA ASN A 232 14.23 -1.63 -4.50
C ASN A 232 14.03 -0.95 -5.87
N ALA A 233 13.56 -1.70 -6.87
CA ALA A 233 13.39 -1.29 -8.27
C ALA A 233 14.66 -1.00 -9.12
N ALA A 234 15.87 -1.02 -8.55
CA ALA A 234 17.12 -0.99 -9.33
C ALA A 234 17.61 -2.42 -9.62
N TYR A 235 17.98 -2.71 -10.88
CA TYR A 235 18.55 -4.00 -11.26
C TYR A 235 20.07 -3.96 -11.48
N GLY A 236 20.64 -2.76 -11.57
CA GLY A 236 22.06 -2.57 -11.79
C GLY A 236 22.51 -1.14 -11.49
N TRP A 237 23.78 -0.87 -11.75
CA TRP A 237 24.39 0.43 -11.54
C TRP A 237 25.39 0.75 -12.67
N ASN A 238 25.61 2.04 -12.92
CA ASN A 238 26.67 2.51 -13.79
C ASN A 238 27.73 3.24 -12.97
N VAL A 239 28.96 3.20 -13.48
CA VAL A 239 30.10 3.89 -12.89
C VAL A 239 30.62 4.94 -13.85
N TYR A 240 30.88 6.12 -13.33
CA TYR A 240 31.40 7.26 -14.05
C TYR A 240 32.74 7.62 -13.45
N VAL A 241 33.79 7.69 -14.27
CA VAL A 241 35.14 7.97 -13.78
C VAL A 241 35.81 9.00 -14.69
N SER A 242 36.65 9.86 -14.11
CA SER A 242 37.59 10.72 -14.81
C SER A 242 38.86 10.94 -13.99
N THR A 243 39.90 11.48 -14.63
CA THR A 243 41.13 11.98 -14.00
C THR A 243 41.03 13.45 -13.59
N ALA A 244 39.91 14.12 -13.89
CA ALA A 244 39.60 15.48 -13.45
C ALA A 244 38.16 15.56 -12.89
N THR A 245 37.99 16.36 -11.84
CA THR A 245 36.68 16.58 -11.19
C THR A 245 35.64 17.14 -12.17
N GLY A 246 34.38 16.69 -12.04
CA GLY A 246 33.25 17.17 -12.84
C GLY A 246 33.29 16.80 -14.33
N THR A 247 34.16 15.88 -14.74
CA THR A 247 34.30 15.43 -16.15
C THR A 247 34.10 13.93 -16.32
N GLU A 248 33.47 13.28 -15.34
CA GLU A 248 33.30 11.83 -15.31
C GLU A 248 32.42 11.33 -16.46
N THR A 249 32.89 10.26 -17.11
CA THR A 249 32.16 9.58 -18.19
C THR A 249 31.95 8.11 -17.86
N LYS A 250 30.87 7.54 -18.39
CA LYS A 250 30.44 6.17 -18.11
C LYS A 250 31.50 5.15 -18.51
N GLN A 251 31.83 4.21 -17.63
CA GLN A 251 32.90 3.23 -17.88
C GLN A 251 32.41 1.80 -18.19
N ASN A 252 31.09 1.59 -18.22
CA ASN A 252 30.48 0.30 -18.48
C ASN A 252 29.49 0.36 -19.65
N ALA A 253 29.52 -0.63 -20.55
CA ALA A 253 28.61 -0.68 -21.70
C ALA A 253 27.21 -1.17 -21.30
N THR A 254 27.15 -2.20 -20.44
CA THR A 254 25.92 -2.71 -19.82
C THR A 254 25.92 -2.41 -18.33
N PRO A 255 24.76 -2.16 -17.70
CA PRO A 255 24.66 -1.97 -16.26
C PRO A 255 25.31 -3.12 -15.49
N ILE A 256 26.09 -2.78 -14.47
CA ILE A 256 26.76 -3.75 -13.62
C ILE A 256 25.74 -4.24 -12.59
N ALA A 257 25.72 -5.54 -12.30
CA ALA A 257 24.83 -6.08 -11.28
C ALA A 257 25.12 -5.46 -9.90
N LEU A 258 24.06 -5.20 -9.12
CA LEU A 258 24.22 -4.79 -7.72
C LEU A 258 24.91 -5.90 -6.92
N GLY A 259 25.89 -5.52 -6.09
CA GLY A 259 26.77 -6.43 -5.37
C GLY A 259 28.06 -6.82 -6.11
N ALA A 260 28.17 -6.54 -7.41
CA ALA A 260 29.41 -6.74 -8.17
C ALA A 260 30.22 -5.44 -8.26
N ALA A 261 31.50 -5.48 -7.90
CA ALA A 261 32.41 -4.34 -8.02
C ALA A 261 32.84 -4.11 -9.48
N TRP A 262 33.24 -2.88 -9.78
CA TRP A 262 33.86 -2.53 -11.07
C TRP A 262 35.36 -2.31 -10.88
N THR A 263 36.17 -2.90 -11.75
CA THR A 263 37.62 -2.68 -11.82
C THR A 263 37.96 -1.99 -13.12
N GLU A 264 38.83 -0.98 -13.05
CA GLU A 264 39.36 -0.27 -14.20
C GLU A 264 40.01 -1.24 -15.20
N PRO A 265 39.73 -1.12 -16.52
CA PRO A 265 40.43 -1.88 -17.54
C PRO A 265 41.95 -1.62 -17.53
N THR A 266 42.76 -2.62 -17.85
CA THR A 266 44.22 -2.44 -17.95
C THR A 266 44.65 -1.48 -19.06
N SER A 267 43.76 -1.16 -19.99
CA SER A 267 43.94 -0.14 -21.03
C SER A 267 43.64 1.29 -20.55
N GLY A 268 43.22 1.46 -19.29
CA GLY A 268 42.75 2.73 -18.72
C GLY A 268 41.27 2.98 -18.96
N LEU A 269 40.83 4.18 -18.59
CA LEU A 269 39.45 4.65 -18.74
C LEU A 269 39.00 4.64 -20.21
N ILE A 270 37.73 4.32 -20.41
CA ILE A 270 37.06 4.42 -21.71
C ILE A 270 36.36 5.78 -21.87
N SER A 271 36.18 6.22 -23.11
CA SER A 271 35.35 7.39 -23.42
C SER A 271 33.88 6.98 -23.46
N GLY A 272 33.13 7.37 -22.43
CA GLY A 272 31.72 7.03 -22.29
C GLY A 272 30.77 8.20 -22.45
N ALA A 273 29.48 7.93 -22.24
CA ALA A 273 28.46 8.96 -22.13
C ALA A 273 28.70 9.83 -20.88
N ALA A 274 28.25 11.09 -20.95
CA ALA A 274 28.23 11.99 -19.81
C ALA A 274 27.25 11.51 -18.72
N LEU A 275 27.41 12.06 -17.51
CA LEU A 275 26.49 11.85 -16.39
C LEU A 275 25.04 12.21 -16.78
N PRO A 276 24.03 11.49 -16.26
CA PRO A 276 22.64 11.84 -16.49
C PRO A 276 22.33 13.27 -16.03
N ALA A 277 21.70 14.07 -16.89
CA ALA A 277 21.31 15.45 -16.58
C ALA A 277 20.04 15.55 -15.72
N SER A 278 19.24 14.49 -15.71
CA SER A 278 18.00 14.39 -14.92
C SER A 278 17.75 12.96 -14.50
N ASN A 279 16.98 12.82 -13.41
CA ASN A 279 16.62 11.54 -12.85
C ASN A 279 15.40 11.00 -13.61
N THR A 280 15.61 9.95 -14.40
CA THR A 280 14.56 9.26 -15.18
C THR A 280 14.23 7.89 -14.60
N SER A 281 14.71 7.59 -13.39
CA SER A 281 14.56 6.30 -12.72
C SER A 281 13.14 5.98 -12.26
N VAL A 282 12.10 6.68 -12.76
CA VAL A 282 10.70 6.54 -12.34
C VAL A 282 10.36 5.05 -12.24
N PRO A 283 10.27 4.50 -11.02
CA PRO A 283 9.89 3.11 -10.87
C PRO A 283 8.42 3.02 -11.24
N ASP A 284 8.04 2.03 -12.04
CA ASP A 284 6.64 1.79 -12.39
C ASP A 284 5.77 1.48 -11.15
N HIS A 285 6.39 1.30 -9.98
CA HIS A 285 5.79 0.72 -8.79
C HIS A 285 6.14 1.40 -7.44
N ASN A 286 6.77 2.58 -7.43
CA ASN A 286 6.97 3.37 -6.21
C ASN A 286 6.08 4.61 -6.20
N PHE A 287 5.16 4.68 -5.24
CA PHE A 287 4.18 5.77 -5.15
C PHE A 287 4.19 6.45 -3.78
N VAL A 288 4.08 7.78 -3.80
CA VAL A 288 3.73 8.59 -2.64
C VAL A 288 2.25 8.95 -2.78
N ILE A 289 1.49 8.59 -1.74
CA ILE A 289 0.06 8.85 -1.64
C ILE A 289 -0.11 9.95 -0.59
N THR A 290 -0.63 11.10 -1.00
CA THR A 290 -0.95 12.22 -0.11
C THR A 290 -2.45 12.28 0.10
N ILE A 291 -2.88 12.30 1.37
CA ILE A 291 -4.30 12.22 1.77
C ILE A 291 -4.62 13.22 2.88
N PRO A 292 -5.85 13.73 2.94
CA PRO A 292 -6.26 14.68 3.99
C PRO A 292 -6.37 14.00 5.36
N PRO A 293 -6.15 14.74 6.46
CA PRO A 293 -6.25 14.20 7.81
C PRO A 293 -7.69 13.81 8.15
N SER A 294 -7.85 12.54 8.54
CA SER A 294 -9.10 12.00 9.07
C SER A 294 -8.80 10.75 9.90
N THR A 295 -9.80 10.28 10.66
CA THR A 295 -9.72 8.99 11.36
C THR A 295 -9.49 7.84 10.35
N ALA A 296 -10.17 7.89 9.20
CA ALA A 296 -10.01 6.92 8.12
C ALA A 296 -8.62 6.98 7.48
N ALA A 297 -8.00 8.16 7.38
CA ALA A 297 -6.63 8.33 6.88
C ALA A 297 -5.59 7.72 7.82
N SER A 298 -5.75 7.94 9.13
CA SER A 298 -4.89 7.33 10.15
C SER A 298 -4.99 5.80 10.12
N TYR A 299 -6.23 5.30 10.00
CA TYR A 299 -6.51 3.89 9.82
C TYR A 299 -5.84 3.32 8.57
N PHE A 300 -6.04 3.97 7.41
CA PHE A 300 -5.50 3.54 6.14
C PHE A 300 -3.96 3.47 6.20
N SER A 301 -3.32 4.50 6.74
CA SER A 301 -1.85 4.52 6.92
C SER A 301 -1.36 3.33 7.76
N GLN A 302 -2.02 3.04 8.88
CA GLN A 302 -1.69 1.89 9.73
C GLN A 302 -1.94 0.55 9.04
N ALA A 303 -3.04 0.42 8.30
CA ALA A 303 -3.41 -0.80 7.61
C ALA A 303 -2.44 -1.11 6.46
N VAL A 304 -1.94 -0.08 5.77
CA VAL A 304 -0.86 -0.22 4.78
C VAL A 304 0.46 -0.59 5.46
N SER A 305 0.85 0.08 6.54
CA SER A 305 2.13 -0.19 7.23
C SER A 305 2.18 -1.56 7.91
N SER A 306 1.04 -2.09 8.35
CA SER A 306 0.91 -3.42 8.95
C SER A 306 0.73 -4.54 7.93
N GLY A 307 0.61 -4.20 6.63
CA GLY A 307 0.38 -5.15 5.55
C GLY A 307 -1.05 -5.70 5.47
N VAL A 308 -1.98 -5.19 6.28
CA VAL A 308 -3.42 -5.53 6.20
C VAL A 308 -4.02 -5.07 4.86
N LEU A 309 -3.59 -3.91 4.36
CA LEU A 309 -3.88 -3.46 3.01
C LEU A 309 -2.59 -3.52 2.21
N ASN A 310 -2.40 -4.62 1.48
CA ASN A 310 -1.31 -4.67 0.50
C ASN A 310 -1.81 -4.20 -0.87
N PHE A 311 -0.85 -3.77 -1.66
CA PHE A 311 -1.05 -3.45 -3.05
C PHE A 311 -0.45 -4.60 -3.85
N PRO A 312 -1.23 -5.26 -4.72
CA PRO A 312 -0.82 -6.52 -5.35
C PRO A 312 0.39 -6.40 -6.29
N PHE A 313 0.83 -5.18 -6.62
CA PHE A 313 1.80 -4.92 -7.69
C PHE A 313 2.80 -3.81 -7.38
N THR A 314 2.93 -3.35 -6.12
CA THR A 314 3.84 -2.25 -5.78
C THR A 314 4.95 -2.69 -4.85
N ASP A 315 6.15 -2.25 -5.18
CA ASP A 315 7.38 -2.55 -4.47
C ASP A 315 7.51 -1.71 -3.19
N THR A 316 7.09 -0.43 -3.23
CA THR A 316 7.09 0.46 -2.05
C THR A 316 5.99 1.52 -2.14
N ILE A 317 5.21 1.69 -1.07
CA ILE A 317 4.22 2.78 -0.95
C ILE A 317 4.48 3.58 0.32
N SER A 318 4.50 4.90 0.17
CA SER A 318 4.54 5.84 1.27
C SER A 318 3.21 6.57 1.36
N VAL A 319 2.62 6.59 2.56
CA VAL A 319 1.38 7.32 2.83
C VAL A 319 1.73 8.54 3.67
N VAL A 320 1.37 9.72 3.16
CA VAL A 320 1.60 11.01 3.79
C VAL A 320 0.25 11.65 4.10
N ILE A 321 0.01 11.98 5.37
CA ILE A 321 -1.20 12.69 5.81
C ILE A 321 -0.84 14.17 5.95
N THR A 322 -1.51 15.05 5.22
CA THR A 322 -1.26 16.51 5.18
C THR A 322 -2.53 17.30 5.37
#